data_AF-A0A6M2AW54-F1
#
_entry.id   AF-A0A6M2AW54-F1
#
_cell.length_a   1.000
_cell.length_b   1.000
_cell.length_c   1.000
_cell.angle_alpha   90.00
_cell.angle_beta   90.00
_cell.angle_gamma   90.00
#
_symmetry.space_group_name_H-M   'P 1'
#
loop_
_entity.id
_entity.type
_entity.pdbx_description
1 polymer ?
#
loop_
_entity_poly.entity_id
_entity_poly.type
_entity_poly.pdbx_seq_one_letter_code
_entity_poly.pdbx_strand_id
1 'polypeptide(L)'
;MQATRCNRAPAGENGTKYRYENGEIQKQNEKGKWIKHSAQEGSYVSQIAGALGDITGGDPNSFGSQFLGLFENDDVDVEIFENTSQGKHKGQNKAEGKRVYTFFNQSESIRTTGGSERLSENFHITLGHELAHVLANNLFSEGVLKSTWVPNVQTADGLRDVTNSEVFASMYENMLRSEQGLELRTHYIGGTSDNRSRLILKSKTKNPFGKVYNPTQATLEIFNSIVRRPKAKSVNSIRPVGRQ
;
A
#
# COMPACT_ATOMS: atom_id res chain seq x y z
N MET A 1 -9.68 -1.59 -24.83
CA MET A 1 -8.55 -1.48 -23.89
C MET A 1 -8.81 -0.26 -23.02
N GLN A 2 -9.38 -0.48 -21.84
CA GLN A 2 -9.62 0.54 -20.81
C GLN A 2 -8.40 0.47 -19.89
N ALA A 3 -7.53 1.48 -19.92
CA ALA A 3 -7.62 2.69 -19.10
C ALA A 3 -7.46 2.37 -17.62
N THR A 4 -6.22 2.44 -17.14
CA THR A 4 -5.91 2.73 -15.74
C THR A 4 -6.70 3.94 -15.33
N ARG A 5 -7.45 3.76 -14.26
CA ARG A 5 -8.04 4.87 -13.54
C ARG A 5 -7.41 4.90 -12.17
N CYS A 6 -6.37 5.69 -11.96
CA CYS A 6 -6.20 6.30 -10.64
C CYS A 6 -7.27 7.39 -10.54
N ASN A 7 -8.52 6.99 -10.26
CA ASN A 7 -9.66 7.88 -10.30
C ASN A 7 -9.58 8.86 -9.13
N ARG A 8 -9.49 10.14 -9.47
CA ARG A 8 -9.46 11.28 -8.55
C ARG A 8 -8.15 11.37 -7.78
N ALA A 9 -7.29 12.14 -8.43
CA ALA A 9 -6.32 13.02 -7.83
C ALA A 9 -6.60 13.50 -6.39
N PRO A 10 -5.52 13.93 -5.70
CA PRO A 10 -5.65 14.93 -4.63
C PRO A 10 -6.59 16.04 -5.06
N ALA A 11 -7.32 16.60 -4.11
CA ALA A 11 -7.76 17.99 -4.26
C ALA A 11 -6.49 18.88 -4.27
N GLY A 12 -5.81 18.96 -5.41
CA GLY A 12 -4.78 19.93 -5.71
C GLY A 12 -5.34 20.94 -6.72
N GLU A 13 -5.39 22.21 -6.30
CA GLU A 13 -5.76 23.42 -7.05
C GLU A 13 -7.00 23.29 -7.99
N ASN A 14 -8.13 23.86 -7.56
CA ASN A 14 -9.31 24.15 -8.39
C ASN A 14 -10.04 22.95 -9.03
N GLY A 15 -10.07 21.77 -8.40
CA GLY A 15 -10.91 20.65 -8.85
C GLY A 15 -10.39 19.89 -10.08
N THR A 16 -9.13 20.11 -10.45
CA THR A 16 -8.45 19.38 -11.52
C THR A 16 -8.26 17.90 -11.14
N LYS A 17 -8.50 16.99 -12.10
CA LYS A 17 -8.23 15.55 -11.93
C LYS A 17 -6.95 15.14 -12.66
N TYR A 18 -6.17 14.32 -11.97
CA TYR A 18 -4.95 13.67 -12.44
C TYR A 18 -5.11 12.15 -12.35
N ARG A 19 -4.36 11.43 -13.18
CA ARG A 19 -4.19 9.96 -13.10
C ARG A 19 -2.75 9.58 -13.43
N TYR A 20 -2.27 8.48 -12.86
CA TYR A 20 -1.03 7.83 -13.22
C TYR A 20 -1.38 6.55 -14.00
N GLU A 21 -0.81 6.36 -15.19
CA GLU A 21 -1.09 5.23 -16.08
C GLU A 21 0.13 4.95 -16.96
N ASN A 22 0.56 3.68 -17.06
CA ASN A 22 1.72 3.30 -17.88
C ASN A 22 2.98 4.13 -17.57
N GLY A 23 3.21 4.43 -16.29
CA GLY A 23 4.37 5.23 -15.85
C GLY A 23 4.23 6.74 -16.07
N GLU A 24 3.08 7.24 -16.55
CA GLU A 24 2.90 8.65 -16.89
C GLU A 24 1.77 9.33 -16.11
N ILE A 25 2.00 10.57 -15.70
CA ILE A 25 0.96 11.45 -15.18
C ILE A 25 0.17 12.05 -16.33
N GLN A 26 -1.15 12.07 -16.15
CA GLN A 26 -2.08 12.66 -17.09
C GLN A 26 -3.08 13.56 -16.35
N LYS A 27 -3.51 14.64 -17.00
CA LYS A 27 -4.52 15.59 -16.51
C LYS A 27 -5.78 15.50 -17.36
N GLN A 28 -6.94 15.63 -16.74
CA GLN A 28 -8.21 15.73 -17.47
C GLN A 28 -8.39 17.16 -18.00
N ASN A 29 -8.62 17.31 -19.30
CA ASN A 29 -8.95 18.59 -19.91
C ASN A 29 -10.45 18.92 -19.74
N GLU A 30 -10.86 20.12 -20.17
CA GLU A 30 -12.26 20.61 -20.07
C GLU A 30 -13.28 19.72 -20.80
N LYS A 31 -12.85 18.96 -21.80
CA LYS A 31 -13.68 18.02 -22.57
C LYS A 31 -13.74 16.63 -21.94
N GLY A 32 -13.16 16.43 -20.76
CA GLY A 32 -13.09 15.15 -20.06
C GLY A 32 -12.03 14.18 -20.61
N LYS A 33 -11.21 14.59 -21.59
CA LYS A 33 -10.15 13.75 -22.17
C LYS A 33 -8.88 13.84 -21.32
N TRP A 34 -8.24 12.68 -21.11
CA TRP A 34 -6.94 12.59 -20.47
C TRP A 34 -5.81 12.95 -21.43
N ILE A 35 -4.92 13.84 -20.99
CA ILE A 35 -3.74 14.28 -21.74
C ILE A 35 -2.50 14.15 -20.85
N LYS A 36 -1.35 13.81 -21.45
CA LYS A 36 -0.06 13.75 -20.75
C LYS A 36 0.20 15.09 -20.05
N HIS A 37 0.69 15.04 -18.82
CA HIS A 37 0.90 16.22 -18.01
C HIS A 37 2.18 16.09 -17.17
N SER A 38 2.98 17.14 -17.17
CA SER A 38 4.09 17.29 -16.24
C SER A 38 3.60 18.10 -15.03
N ALA A 39 3.58 17.46 -13.86
CA ALA A 39 3.18 18.12 -12.63
C ALA A 39 4.18 19.24 -12.28
N GLN A 40 3.69 20.32 -11.67
CA GLN A 40 4.54 21.39 -11.18
C GLN A 40 5.47 20.85 -10.09
N GLU A 41 6.76 21.17 -10.16
CA GLU A 41 7.74 20.79 -9.15
C GLU A 41 7.30 21.24 -7.75
N GLY A 42 7.51 20.37 -6.76
CA GLY A 42 7.08 20.61 -5.38
C GLY A 42 5.58 20.47 -5.12
N SER A 43 4.74 20.41 -6.15
CA SER A 43 3.30 20.13 -5.96
C SER A 43 3.08 18.74 -5.36
N TYR A 44 1.96 18.56 -4.65
CA TYR A 44 1.57 17.25 -4.13
C TYR A 44 1.53 16.18 -5.25
N VAL A 45 1.02 16.53 -6.44
CA VAL A 45 0.95 15.61 -7.58
C VAL A 45 2.34 15.18 -8.03
N SER A 46 3.31 16.10 -8.07
CA SER A 46 4.70 15.78 -8.39
C SER A 46 5.34 14.89 -7.34
N GLN A 47 5.03 15.10 -6.05
CA GLN A 47 5.56 14.27 -4.96
C GLN A 47 5.02 12.83 -5.01
N ILE A 48 3.72 12.66 -5.25
CA ILE A 48 3.13 11.33 -5.45
C ILE A 48 3.67 10.68 -6.72
N ALA A 49 3.81 11.41 -7.82
CA ALA A 49 4.38 10.88 -9.05
C ALA A 49 5.82 10.38 -8.83
N GLY A 50 6.65 11.13 -8.09
CA GLY A 50 7.99 10.71 -7.68
C GLY A 50 7.94 9.41 -6.88
N ALA A 51 7.12 9.35 -5.84
CA ALA A 51 6.99 8.16 -4.99
C ALA A 51 6.50 6.92 -5.77
N LEU A 52 5.57 7.07 -6.72
CA LEU A 52 5.14 5.99 -7.61
C LEU A 52 6.27 5.55 -8.55
N GLY A 53 7.07 6.49 -9.06
CA GLY A 53 8.29 6.19 -9.80
C GLY A 53 9.29 5.40 -8.96
N ASP A 54 9.52 5.81 -7.71
CA ASP A 54 10.44 5.16 -6.78
C ASP A 54 10.00 3.74 -6.40
N ILE A 55 8.69 3.46 -6.36
CA ILE A 55 8.18 2.08 -6.21
C ILE A 55 8.68 1.20 -7.37
N THR A 56 8.67 1.70 -8.61
CA THR A 56 9.11 0.91 -9.78
C THR A 56 10.62 0.74 -9.87
N GLY A 57 11.40 1.63 -9.25
CA GLY A 57 12.85 1.73 -9.44
C GLY A 57 13.27 2.06 -10.88
N GLY A 58 12.33 2.48 -11.74
CA GLY A 58 12.56 2.70 -13.16
C GLY A 58 12.67 1.42 -14.00
N ASP A 59 12.43 0.24 -13.44
CA ASP A 59 12.46 -1.04 -14.16
C ASP A 59 11.03 -1.55 -14.41
N PRO A 60 10.57 -1.66 -15.67
CA PRO A 60 9.22 -2.15 -15.99
C PRO A 60 8.99 -3.62 -15.60
N ASN A 61 10.05 -4.40 -15.34
CA ASN A 61 9.94 -5.79 -14.94
C ASN A 61 10.04 -6.00 -13.43
N SER A 62 10.26 -4.94 -12.65
CA SER A 62 10.35 -5.02 -11.20
C SER A 62 9.04 -5.50 -10.58
N PHE A 63 9.14 -6.11 -9.40
CA PHE A 63 8.02 -6.34 -8.50
C PHE A 63 7.23 -5.05 -8.29
N GLY A 64 7.90 -3.91 -8.07
CA GLY A 64 7.25 -2.61 -7.95
C GLY A 64 6.37 -2.26 -9.16
N SER A 65 6.88 -2.42 -10.38
CA SER A 65 6.13 -2.19 -11.62
C SER A 65 4.94 -3.15 -11.77
N GLN A 66 5.15 -4.44 -11.51
CA GLN A 66 4.09 -5.44 -11.55
C GLN A 66 3.01 -5.17 -10.49
N PHE A 67 3.42 -4.75 -9.29
CA PHE A 67 2.54 -4.39 -8.19
C PHE A 67 1.68 -3.18 -8.54
N LEU A 68 2.27 -2.10 -9.07
CA LEU A 68 1.49 -0.95 -9.55
C LEU A 68 0.56 -1.31 -10.72
N GLY A 69 1.00 -2.24 -11.58
CA GLY A 69 0.19 -2.81 -12.66
C GLY A 69 -1.14 -3.43 -12.21
N LEU A 70 -1.23 -3.92 -10.96
CA LEU A 70 -2.47 -4.50 -10.42
C LEU A 70 -3.62 -3.48 -10.29
N PHE A 71 -3.30 -2.19 -10.22
CA PHE A 71 -4.27 -1.10 -10.09
C PHE A 71 -4.66 -0.49 -11.45
N GLU A 72 -4.11 -1.02 -12.56
CA GLU A 72 -4.37 -0.55 -13.93
C GLU A 72 -5.69 -1.09 -14.51
N ASN A 73 -6.78 -1.00 -13.74
CA ASN A 73 -8.13 -1.43 -14.13
C ASN A 73 -9.22 -0.77 -13.27
N ASP A 74 -10.48 -0.91 -13.70
CA ASP A 74 -11.65 -0.33 -13.00
C ASP A 74 -12.09 -1.15 -11.75
N ASP A 75 -11.60 -2.38 -11.57
CA ASP A 75 -12.03 -3.27 -10.47
C ASP A 75 -11.22 -3.05 -9.18
N VAL A 76 -9.95 -2.66 -9.30
CA VAL A 76 -9.00 -2.49 -8.19
C VAL A 76 -8.39 -1.10 -8.22
N ASP A 77 -9.13 -0.09 -8.69
CA ASP A 77 -8.63 1.27 -8.74
C ASP A 77 -8.29 1.86 -7.36
N VAL A 78 -7.36 2.81 -7.34
CA VAL A 78 -6.97 3.54 -6.13
C VAL A 78 -7.07 5.04 -6.33
N GLU A 79 -7.63 5.73 -5.32
CA GLU A 79 -7.69 7.19 -5.24
C GLU A 79 -6.66 7.65 -4.18
N ILE A 80 -5.81 8.63 -4.48
CA ILE A 80 -4.74 9.08 -3.56
C ILE A 80 -4.95 10.55 -3.21
N PHE A 81 -5.06 10.86 -1.92
CA PHE A 81 -5.36 12.19 -1.40
C PHE A 81 -4.34 12.65 -0.36
N GLU A 82 -4.12 13.97 -0.29
CA GLU A 82 -3.40 14.54 0.85
C GLU A 82 -4.25 14.38 2.12
N ASN A 83 -3.62 13.94 3.21
CA ASN A 83 -4.27 13.85 4.50
C ASN A 83 -4.27 15.21 5.21
N THR A 84 -5.37 15.94 5.08
CA THR A 84 -5.60 17.23 5.76
C THR A 84 -6.40 17.08 7.06
N SER A 85 -6.62 15.85 7.53
CA SER A 85 -7.40 15.55 8.73
C SER A 85 -6.82 16.23 9.98
N GLN A 86 -7.71 16.58 10.91
CA GLN A 86 -7.34 17.07 12.24
C GLN A 86 -7.59 15.99 13.30
N GLY A 87 -7.03 16.17 14.50
CA GLY A 87 -7.19 15.24 15.62
C GLY A 87 -6.43 13.92 15.44
N LYS A 88 -7.03 12.79 15.83
CA LYS A 88 -6.38 11.46 15.90
C LYS A 88 -5.79 10.91 14.60
N HIS A 89 -6.22 11.44 13.44
CA HIS A 89 -5.75 11.02 12.12
C HIS A 89 -4.81 12.05 11.47
N LYS A 90 -4.48 13.12 12.18
CA LYS A 90 -3.55 14.14 11.69
C LYS A 90 -2.17 13.54 11.52
N GLY A 91 -1.55 13.79 10.37
CA GLY A 91 -0.17 13.40 10.10
C GLY A 91 0.05 11.92 9.79
N GLN A 92 -1.01 11.15 9.51
CA GLN A 92 -0.92 9.71 9.26
C GLN A 92 -1.08 9.36 7.78
N ASN A 93 -0.35 8.36 7.32
CA ASN A 93 -0.72 7.61 6.12
C ASN A 93 -1.80 6.58 6.48
N LYS A 94 -2.84 6.44 5.65
CA LYS A 94 -3.88 5.40 5.84
C LYS A 94 -4.60 5.01 4.55
N ALA A 95 -5.02 3.76 4.47
CA ALA A 95 -5.98 3.28 3.48
C ALA A 95 -7.40 3.19 4.05
N GLU A 96 -8.39 3.60 3.26
CA GLU A 96 -9.82 3.52 3.60
C GLU A 96 -10.64 3.15 2.36
N GLY A 97 -11.12 1.90 2.31
CA GLY A 97 -11.77 1.36 1.13
C GLY A 97 -10.80 1.35 -0.06
N LYS A 98 -11.13 2.15 -1.09
CA LYS A 98 -10.30 2.34 -2.29
C LYS A 98 -9.42 3.60 -2.27
N ARG A 99 -9.34 4.28 -1.12
CA ARG A 99 -8.62 5.54 -0.97
C ARG A 99 -7.36 5.35 -0.15
N VAL A 100 -6.30 6.04 -0.53
CA VAL A 100 -5.10 6.25 0.28
C VAL A 100 -5.03 7.73 0.63
N TYR A 101 -4.86 8.02 1.91
CA TYR A 101 -4.58 9.36 2.42
C TYR A 101 -3.11 9.43 2.81
N THR A 102 -2.39 10.42 2.31
CA THR A 102 -0.94 10.53 2.51
C THR A 102 -0.51 11.79 3.24
N PHE A 103 0.55 11.67 4.02
CA PHE A 103 1.25 12.72 4.72
C PHE A 103 2.74 12.43 4.68
N PHE A 104 3.52 13.26 3.99
CA PHE A 104 4.94 12.99 3.74
C PHE A 104 5.81 13.09 5.01
N ASN A 105 5.40 13.91 5.98
CA ASN A 105 6.23 14.25 7.15
C ASN A 105 5.89 13.41 8.39
N GLN A 106 5.84 12.08 8.24
CA GLN A 106 5.57 11.19 9.37
C GLN A 106 6.73 11.16 10.38
N SER A 107 6.38 11.22 11.67
CA SER A 107 7.34 11.17 12.78
C SER A 107 7.58 9.76 13.32
N GLU A 108 6.72 8.80 12.96
CA GLU A 108 6.82 7.42 13.43
C GLU A 108 8.02 6.68 12.81
N SER A 109 8.43 5.61 13.49
CA SER A 109 9.51 4.74 13.06
C SER A 109 9.12 3.27 13.10
N ILE A 110 9.67 2.49 12.19
CA ILE A 110 9.53 1.04 12.12
C ILE A 110 10.82 0.35 12.57
N ARG A 111 10.73 -0.93 12.91
CA ARG A 111 11.88 -1.80 13.18
C ARG A 111 12.24 -2.57 11.93
N THR A 112 13.46 -2.43 11.45
CA THR A 112 14.03 -3.13 10.30
C THR A 112 15.15 -4.07 10.71
N THR A 113 15.71 -4.82 9.76
CA THR A 113 16.88 -5.69 9.97
C THR A 113 18.16 -4.90 10.27
N GLY A 114 18.19 -3.61 9.90
CA GLY A 114 19.30 -2.68 10.15
C GLY A 114 19.09 -1.78 11.37
N GLY A 115 17.91 -1.78 12.00
CA GLY A 115 17.65 -0.99 13.20
C GLY A 115 16.29 -0.32 13.20
N SER A 116 16.25 0.96 13.57
CA SER A 116 15.04 1.78 13.51
C SER A 116 15.12 2.68 12.29
N GLU A 117 14.05 2.74 11.49
CA GLU A 117 13.94 3.58 10.29
C GLU A 117 12.71 4.48 10.42
N ARG A 118 12.81 5.75 10.03
CA ARG A 118 11.66 6.66 10.06
C ARG A 118 10.79 6.44 8.83
N LEU A 119 9.45 6.47 8.99
CA LEU A 119 8.54 6.27 7.86
C LEU A 119 8.71 7.31 6.73
N SER A 120 9.19 8.51 7.09
CA SER A 120 9.48 9.59 6.14
C SER A 120 10.77 9.40 5.33
N GLU A 121 11.69 8.50 5.73
CA GLU A 121 12.95 8.27 5.00
C GLU A 121 12.73 7.56 3.67
N ASN A 122 11.81 6.60 3.63
CA ASN A 122 11.42 5.84 2.44
C ASN A 122 9.92 5.96 2.21
N PHE A 123 9.43 7.17 1.92
CA PHE A 123 7.99 7.40 1.80
C PHE A 123 7.31 6.51 0.75
N HIS A 124 7.99 6.20 -0.37
CA HIS A 124 7.47 5.32 -1.41
C HIS A 124 7.18 3.89 -0.89
N ILE A 125 7.95 3.41 0.09
CA ILE A 125 7.68 2.13 0.77
C ILE A 125 6.41 2.23 1.61
N THR A 126 6.20 3.37 2.27
CA THR A 126 4.98 3.63 3.05
C THR A 126 3.76 3.78 2.14
N LEU A 127 3.90 4.46 1.01
CA LEU A 127 2.85 4.49 -0.02
C LEU A 127 2.55 3.08 -0.52
N GLY A 128 3.57 2.27 -0.80
CA GLY A 128 3.41 0.86 -1.18
C GLY A 128 2.65 0.04 -0.14
N HIS A 129 2.87 0.28 1.16
CA HIS A 129 2.10 -0.33 2.25
C HIS A 129 0.61 -0.01 2.16
N GLU A 130 0.26 1.27 2.00
CA GLU A 130 -1.14 1.68 1.91
C GLU A 130 -1.82 1.19 0.62
N LEU A 131 -1.08 1.14 -0.50
CA LEU A 131 -1.55 0.52 -1.73
C LEU A 131 -1.87 -0.97 -1.52
N ALA A 132 -1.03 -1.69 -0.76
CA ALA A 132 -1.27 -3.10 -0.46
C ALA A 132 -2.53 -3.30 0.40
N HIS A 133 -2.86 -2.36 1.29
CA HIS A 133 -4.17 -2.35 1.96
C HIS A 133 -5.34 -2.18 0.99
N VAL A 134 -5.24 -1.24 0.04
CA VAL A 134 -6.29 -1.05 -0.97
C VAL A 134 -6.46 -2.30 -1.85
N LEU A 135 -5.35 -2.93 -2.25
CA LEU A 135 -5.38 -4.21 -2.97
C LEU A 135 -6.12 -5.27 -2.16
N ALA A 136 -5.75 -5.44 -0.88
CA ALA A 136 -6.39 -6.41 0.00
C ALA A 136 -7.89 -6.12 0.16
N ASN A 137 -8.24 -4.85 0.36
CA ASN A 137 -9.63 -4.40 0.47
C ASN A 137 -10.44 -4.68 -0.79
N ASN A 138 -9.84 -4.72 -1.97
CA ASN A 138 -10.56 -5.09 -3.19
C ASN A 138 -10.67 -6.61 -3.38
N LEU A 139 -9.65 -7.37 -2.99
CA LEU A 139 -9.56 -8.80 -3.28
C LEU A 139 -10.17 -9.72 -2.22
N PHE A 140 -10.12 -9.35 -0.93
CA PHE A 140 -10.39 -10.28 0.18
C PHE A 140 -11.52 -9.83 1.10
N SER A 141 -12.17 -10.81 1.74
CA SER A 141 -13.30 -10.56 2.63
C SER A 141 -12.92 -9.65 3.80
N GLU A 142 -13.76 -8.67 4.12
CA GLU A 142 -13.50 -7.72 5.21
C GLU A 142 -13.32 -8.43 6.56
N GLY A 143 -14.08 -9.50 6.81
CA GLY A 143 -13.99 -10.28 8.05
C GLY A 143 -12.61 -10.89 8.29
N VAL A 144 -11.93 -11.41 7.25
CA VAL A 144 -10.57 -11.95 7.44
C VAL A 144 -9.53 -10.85 7.61
N LEU A 145 -9.71 -9.73 6.91
CA LEU A 145 -8.81 -8.58 7.00
C LEU A 145 -8.87 -7.89 8.36
N LYS A 146 -10.07 -7.74 8.92
CA LYS A 146 -10.31 -7.12 10.23
C LYS A 146 -10.17 -8.06 11.42
N SER A 147 -9.90 -9.35 11.19
CA SER A 147 -9.63 -10.28 12.29
C SER A 147 -8.39 -9.82 13.07
N THR A 148 -8.49 -9.83 14.40
CA THR A 148 -7.39 -9.41 15.28
C THR A 148 -6.21 -10.37 15.18
N TRP A 149 -5.04 -9.82 14.89
CA TRP A 149 -3.74 -10.50 14.97
C TRP A 149 -3.11 -10.31 16.34
N VAL A 150 -2.96 -9.06 16.80
CA VAL A 150 -2.38 -8.73 18.11
C VAL A 150 -3.36 -7.87 18.89
N PRO A 151 -3.95 -8.38 20.00
CA PRO A 151 -4.90 -7.61 20.78
C PRO A 151 -4.22 -6.65 21.74
N ASN A 152 -4.95 -5.58 22.11
CA ASN A 152 -4.61 -4.67 23.21
C ASN A 152 -3.20 -4.06 23.09
N VAL A 153 -2.86 -3.53 21.92
CA VAL A 153 -1.61 -2.80 21.71
C VAL A 153 -1.79 -1.38 22.22
N GLN A 154 -0.93 -0.97 23.15
CA GLN A 154 -0.90 0.40 23.65
C GLN A 154 -0.37 1.36 22.58
N THR A 155 -1.15 2.40 22.27
CA THR A 155 -0.74 3.54 21.45
C THR A 155 -0.90 4.84 22.24
N ALA A 156 -0.52 5.96 21.61
CA ALA A 156 -0.74 7.29 22.16
C ALA A 156 -2.24 7.58 22.42
N ASP A 157 -3.13 6.95 21.64
CA ASP A 157 -4.59 7.18 21.70
C ASP A 157 -5.34 6.12 22.52
N GLY A 158 -4.63 5.19 23.18
CA GLY A 158 -5.21 4.12 24.00
C GLY A 158 -4.88 2.71 23.51
N LEU A 159 -5.70 1.73 23.91
CA LEU A 159 -5.53 0.35 23.45
C LEU A 159 -6.21 0.16 22.09
N ARG A 160 -5.48 -0.42 21.14
CA ARG A 160 -6.03 -0.84 19.84
C ARG A 160 -5.60 -2.25 19.49
N ASP A 161 -6.43 -2.93 18.72
CA ASP A 161 -6.07 -4.20 18.11
C ASP A 161 -5.32 -3.96 16.80
N VAL A 162 -4.33 -4.81 16.53
CA VAL A 162 -3.66 -4.90 15.24
C VAL A 162 -4.34 -6.00 14.43
N THR A 163 -4.74 -5.70 13.21
CA THR A 163 -5.52 -6.59 12.35
C THR A 163 -4.64 -7.39 11.39
N ASN A 164 -5.20 -8.47 10.84
CA ASN A 164 -4.56 -9.29 9.81
C ASN A 164 -4.16 -8.50 8.55
N SER A 165 -4.90 -7.43 8.21
CA SER A 165 -4.55 -6.53 7.10
C SER A 165 -3.11 -6.01 7.18
N GLU A 166 -2.61 -5.74 8.38
CA GLU A 166 -1.25 -5.23 8.60
C GLU A 166 -0.17 -6.25 8.23
N VAL A 167 -0.46 -7.54 8.40
CA VAL A 167 0.43 -8.62 7.92
C VAL A 167 0.51 -8.58 6.39
N PHE A 168 -0.63 -8.51 5.71
CA PHE A 168 -0.67 -8.49 4.25
C PHE A 168 0.13 -7.30 3.69
N ALA A 169 -0.15 -6.09 4.17
CA ALA A 169 0.52 -4.89 3.72
C ALA A 169 2.02 -4.91 4.04
N SER A 170 2.41 -5.31 5.26
CA SER A 170 3.82 -5.41 5.64
C SER A 170 4.59 -6.49 4.86
N MET A 171 3.92 -7.53 4.37
CA MET A 171 4.55 -8.54 3.52
C MET A 171 4.85 -7.99 2.12
N TYR A 172 3.93 -7.24 1.50
CA TYR A 172 4.19 -6.53 0.25
C TYR A 172 5.27 -5.45 0.41
N GLU A 173 5.23 -4.73 1.53
CA GLU A 173 6.26 -3.76 1.93
C GLU A 173 7.65 -4.43 1.96
N ASN A 174 7.77 -5.62 2.55
CA ASN A 174 9.03 -6.36 2.58
C ASN A 174 9.44 -6.95 1.23
N MET A 175 8.50 -7.30 0.34
CA MET A 175 8.83 -7.68 -1.04
C MET A 175 9.45 -6.49 -1.78
N LEU A 176 8.85 -5.30 -1.65
CA LEU A 176 9.35 -4.07 -2.24
C LEU A 176 10.72 -3.68 -1.66
N ARG A 177 10.88 -3.70 -0.33
CA ARG A 177 12.18 -3.45 0.30
C ARG A 177 13.26 -4.43 -0.15
N SER A 178 12.92 -5.72 -0.24
CA SER A 178 13.87 -6.75 -0.65
C SER A 178 14.35 -6.55 -2.08
N GLU A 179 13.45 -6.16 -2.99
CA GLU A 179 13.81 -5.82 -4.37
C GLU A 179 14.76 -4.63 -4.43
N GLN A 180 14.50 -3.60 -3.62
CA GLN A 180 15.25 -2.35 -3.63
C GLN A 180 16.50 -2.36 -2.73
N GLY A 181 16.85 -3.52 -2.15
CA GLY A 181 18.02 -3.66 -1.28
C GLY A 181 17.89 -2.91 0.06
N LEU A 182 16.68 -2.60 0.50
CA LEU A 182 16.41 -1.92 1.78
C LEU A 182 16.31 -2.92 2.94
N GLU A 183 16.55 -2.44 4.16
CA GLU A 183 16.44 -3.23 5.38
C GLU A 183 14.99 -3.67 5.63
N LEU A 184 14.76 -4.97 5.83
CA LEU A 184 13.41 -5.53 5.91
C LEU A 184 12.74 -5.22 7.25
N ARG A 185 11.45 -4.89 7.25
CA ARG A 185 10.67 -4.70 8.47
C ARG A 185 10.55 -6.00 9.25
N THR A 186 10.95 -5.97 10.51
CA THR A 186 10.99 -7.13 11.40
C THR A 186 9.74 -7.26 12.27
N HIS A 187 9.15 -6.13 12.67
CA HIS A 187 7.97 -6.09 13.54
C HIS A 187 6.98 -5.05 13.01
N TYR A 188 5.68 -5.33 13.19
CA TYR A 188 4.66 -4.35 12.86
C TYR A 188 4.62 -3.22 13.90
N ILE A 189 4.57 -3.55 15.19
CA ILE A 189 4.48 -2.54 16.26
C ILE A 189 5.85 -1.87 16.41
N GLY A 190 5.90 -0.58 16.07
CA GLY A 190 7.10 0.26 16.20
C GLY A 190 7.53 0.45 17.65
N GLY A 191 8.82 0.75 17.86
CA GLY A 191 9.36 1.10 19.19
C GLY A 191 9.66 -0.08 20.11
N THR A 192 8.72 -0.97 20.40
CA THR A 192 8.83 -1.94 21.50
C THR A 192 9.38 -3.32 21.13
N SER A 193 9.61 -3.62 19.85
CA SER A 193 9.99 -4.97 19.37
C SER A 193 9.07 -6.06 19.94
N ASP A 194 7.77 -5.76 20.05
CA ASP A 194 6.78 -6.70 20.57
C ASP A 194 6.75 -7.94 19.68
N ASN A 195 7.27 -9.05 20.21
CA ASN A 195 7.43 -10.31 19.48
C ASN A 195 6.10 -10.90 19.01
N ARG A 196 4.96 -10.49 19.59
CA ARG A 196 3.63 -10.87 19.08
C ARG A 196 3.39 -10.34 17.67
N SER A 197 4.04 -9.23 17.32
CA SER A 197 3.94 -8.55 16.03
C SER A 197 5.12 -8.83 15.08
N ARG A 198 5.93 -9.86 15.36
CA ARG A 198 7.09 -10.20 14.54
C ARG A 198 6.64 -10.76 13.19
N LEU A 199 7.20 -10.21 12.11
CA LEU A 199 6.87 -10.56 10.72
C LEU A 199 7.84 -11.57 10.12
N ILE A 200 9.14 -11.41 10.39
CA ILE A 200 10.20 -12.23 9.80
C ILE A 200 11.23 -12.68 10.85
N LEU A 201 11.92 -13.77 10.54
CA LEU A 201 13.06 -14.30 11.29
C LEU A 201 14.23 -14.56 10.36
N LYS A 202 15.45 -14.41 10.86
CA LYS A 202 16.64 -14.83 10.14
C LYS A 202 16.54 -16.34 9.84
N SER A 203 16.71 -16.70 8.58
CA SER A 203 16.71 -18.08 8.12
C SER A 203 17.86 -18.86 8.76
N LYS A 204 17.61 -20.13 9.08
CA LYS A 204 18.66 -21.07 9.48
C LYS A 204 19.45 -21.59 8.27
N THR A 205 18.94 -21.41 7.06
CA THR A 205 19.63 -21.78 5.82
C THR A 205 20.87 -20.92 5.66
N LYS A 206 22.03 -21.57 5.58
CA LYS A 206 23.28 -20.88 5.23
C LYS A 206 23.22 -20.49 3.76
N ASN A 207 23.29 -19.18 3.49
CA ASN A 207 23.44 -18.65 2.14
C ASN A 207 24.77 -17.89 2.08
N PRO A 208 25.73 -18.28 1.21
CA PRO A 208 27.02 -17.62 1.12
C PRO A 208 26.93 -16.20 0.55
N PHE A 209 25.81 -15.84 -0.10
CA PHE A 209 25.61 -14.54 -0.74
C PHE A 209 24.92 -13.51 0.15
N GLY A 210 24.40 -13.89 1.32
CA GLY A 210 23.77 -12.93 2.22
C GLY A 210 22.91 -13.53 3.32
N LYS A 211 22.38 -12.64 4.19
CA LYS A 211 21.39 -13.04 5.21
C LYS A 211 20.05 -13.26 4.53
N VAL A 212 19.48 -14.45 4.69
CA VAL A 212 18.12 -14.75 4.25
C VAL A 212 17.17 -14.58 5.43
N TYR A 213 16.01 -14.00 5.20
CA TYR A 213 14.93 -13.87 6.19
C TYR A 213 13.68 -14.55 5.66
N ASN A 214 12.99 -15.28 6.54
CA ASN A 214 11.73 -15.95 6.21
C ASN A 214 10.61 -15.36 7.07
N PRO A 215 9.38 -15.28 6.57
CA PRO A 215 8.22 -14.95 7.39
C PRO A 215 8.10 -15.91 8.58
N THR A 216 7.59 -15.43 9.71
CA THR A 216 7.29 -16.33 10.84
C THR A 216 6.14 -17.26 10.47
N GLN A 217 6.02 -18.39 11.20
CA GLN A 217 4.90 -19.31 11.00
C GLN A 217 3.54 -18.60 11.17
N ALA A 218 3.41 -17.75 12.19
CA ALA A 218 2.19 -16.97 12.43
C ALA A 218 1.89 -16.01 11.27
N THR A 219 2.92 -15.34 10.74
CA THR A 219 2.80 -14.46 9.57
C THR A 219 2.32 -15.23 8.34
N LEU A 220 2.89 -16.42 8.07
CA LEU A 220 2.47 -17.28 6.96
C LEU A 220 1.03 -17.76 7.13
N GLU A 221 0.63 -18.17 8.33
CA GLU A 221 -0.73 -18.63 8.61
C GLU A 221 -1.76 -17.53 8.38
N ILE A 222 -1.48 -16.31 8.85
CA ILE A 222 -2.34 -15.15 8.63
C ILE A 222 -2.41 -14.83 7.14
N PHE A 223 -1.27 -14.70 6.46
CA PHE A 223 -1.23 -14.41 5.03
C PHE A 223 -2.01 -15.46 4.22
N ASN A 224 -1.79 -16.74 4.50
CA ASN A 224 -2.51 -17.86 3.86
C ASN A 224 -4.01 -17.83 4.17
N SER A 225 -4.41 -17.41 5.38
CA SER A 225 -5.82 -17.29 5.74
C SER A 225 -6.54 -16.20 4.93
N ILE A 226 -5.86 -15.09 4.65
CA ILE A 226 -6.37 -13.97 3.85
C ILE A 226 -6.58 -14.41 2.40
N VAL A 227 -5.54 -14.94 1.76
CA VAL A 227 -5.58 -15.29 0.32
C VAL A 227 -6.56 -16.42 0.00
N ARG A 228 -6.94 -17.25 0.99
CA ARG A 228 -7.96 -18.29 0.87
C ARG A 228 -9.40 -17.79 1.00
N ARG A 229 -9.61 -16.51 1.33
CA ARG A 229 -10.95 -15.93 1.55
C ARG A 229 -11.18 -14.71 0.63
N PRO A 230 -11.21 -14.93 -0.70
CA PRO A 230 -11.51 -13.87 -1.64
C PRO A 230 -12.90 -13.29 -1.39
N LYS A 231 -13.10 -12.03 -1.78
CA LYS A 231 -14.45 -11.46 -1.82
C LYS A 231 -15.32 -12.25 -2.79
N ALA A 232 -16.57 -12.50 -2.41
CA ALA A 232 -17.57 -12.95 -3.36
C ALA A 232 -17.77 -11.83 -4.40
N LYS A 233 -17.63 -12.14 -5.70
CA LYS A 233 -18.00 -11.19 -6.75
C LYS A 233 -19.50 -10.89 -6.63
N SER A 234 -19.89 -9.62 -6.72
CA SER A 234 -21.32 -9.28 -6.70
C SER A 234 -22.03 -9.98 -7.87
N VAL A 235 -23.19 -10.58 -7.60
CA VAL A 235 -23.98 -11.36 -8.58
C VAL A 235 -24.51 -10.49 -9.74
N ASN A 236 -24.29 -9.18 -9.73
CA ASN A 236 -24.76 -8.23 -10.74
C ASN A 236 -23.96 -8.22 -12.06
N SER A 237 -22.91 -9.03 -12.20
CA SER A 237 -22.17 -9.16 -13.48
C SER A 237 -22.76 -10.21 -14.43
N ILE A 238 -23.81 -10.94 -14.03
CA ILE A 238 -24.56 -11.83 -14.94
C ILE A 238 -25.71 -11.00 -15.53
N ARG A 239 -25.45 -10.30 -16.64
CA ARG A 239 -26.58 -9.91 -17.51
C ARG A 239 -27.20 -11.22 -18.01
N PRO A 240 -28.49 -11.49 -17.78
CA PRO A 240 -29.12 -12.61 -18.45
C PRO A 240 -28.98 -12.37 -19.95
N VAL A 241 -28.40 -13.33 -20.65
CA VAL A 241 -28.39 -13.35 -22.10
C VAL A 241 -29.86 -13.33 -22.51
N GLY A 242 -30.28 -12.21 -23.11
CA GLY A 242 -31.62 -12.06 -23.63
C GLY A 242 -31.93 -13.23 -24.57
N ARG A 243 -33.03 -13.93 -24.28
CA ARG A 243 -33.67 -14.76 -25.29
C ARG A 243 -34.24 -13.81 -26.35
N GLN A 244 -33.87 -14.06 -27.60
CA GLN A 244 -34.48 -13.49 -28.79
C GLN A 244 -35.98 -13.81 -28.84
#